data_AF-A0A369XY32-F1
#
_entry.id   AF-A0A369XY32-F1
#
_cell.length_a   1.000
_cell.length_b   1.000
_cell.length_c   1.000
_cell.angle_alpha   90.00
_cell.angle_beta   90.00
_cell.angle_gamma   90.00
#
_symmetry.space_group_name_H-M   'P 1'
#
loop_
_entity.id
_entity.type
_entity.pdbx_description
1 polymer ?
#
loop_
_entity_poly.entity_id
_entity_poly.type
_entity_poly.pdbx_seq_one_letter_code
_entity_poly.pdbx_strand_id
1 'polypeptide(L)'
;MKKFNYMEMTNDGYKITCGIENEAICNIYVCVKEGVAEKLAKELSEKRMNIGMEWELYDFEEENGNKGIGYMFTAEEEEVNFEAMVELCHINDFNCVYEMEAPNGDLDIYEEKIEEEFGEFFDEKFEEIEELEEQIAKESK
;
A
#
# COMPACT_ATOMS: atom_id res chain seq x y z
N MET A 1 -10.06 -17.02 -11.86
CA MET A 1 -9.50 -16.11 -10.84
C MET A 1 -10.23 -14.79 -10.93
N LYS A 2 -10.90 -14.37 -9.87
CA LYS A 2 -11.68 -13.12 -9.88
C LYS A 2 -10.79 -12.00 -9.35
N LYS A 3 -10.71 -10.92 -10.12
CA LYS A 3 -9.90 -9.74 -9.83
C LYS A 3 -10.82 -8.59 -9.47
N PHE A 4 -10.33 -7.66 -8.66
CA PHE A 4 -11.01 -6.40 -8.38
C PHE A 4 -9.99 -5.28 -8.29
N ASN A 5 -10.40 -4.09 -8.71
CA ASN A 5 -9.66 -2.86 -8.54
C ASN A 5 -10.65 -1.69 -8.44
N TYR A 6 -10.33 -0.71 -7.61
CA TYR A 6 -11.09 0.52 -7.46
C TYR A 6 -10.27 1.57 -6.72
N MET A 7 -10.69 2.83 -6.84
CA MET A 7 -10.14 3.95 -6.09
C MET A 7 -11.27 4.65 -5.34
N GLU A 8 -11.00 5.09 -4.13
CA GLU A 8 -11.90 5.92 -3.34
C GLU A 8 -11.17 7.13 -2.74
N MET A 9 -11.91 8.23 -2.56
CA MET A 9 -11.41 9.38 -1.80
C MET A 9 -11.51 9.10 -0.30
N THR A 10 -10.49 9.54 0.43
CA THR A 10 -10.46 9.50 1.89
C THR A 10 -10.42 10.90 2.46
N ASN A 11 -10.46 11.02 3.79
CA ASN A 11 -10.31 12.32 4.44
C ASN A 11 -8.92 12.95 4.22
N ASP A 12 -7.92 12.13 3.89
CA ASP A 12 -6.51 12.53 3.89
C ASP A 12 -5.81 12.30 2.54
N GLY A 13 -6.59 12.03 1.49
CA GLY A 13 -6.12 11.82 0.13
C GLY A 13 -6.95 10.72 -0.55
N TYR A 14 -6.29 9.69 -1.07
CA TYR A 14 -6.92 8.65 -1.88
C TYR A 14 -6.50 7.26 -1.42
N LYS A 15 -7.36 6.29 -1.67
CA LYS A 15 -7.04 4.87 -1.47
C LYS A 15 -7.30 4.12 -2.77
N ILE A 16 -6.23 3.56 -3.33
CA ILE A 16 -6.29 2.65 -4.47
C ILE A 16 -6.27 1.24 -3.91
N THR A 17 -7.26 0.43 -4.26
CA THR A 17 -7.37 -0.96 -3.80
C THR A 17 -7.41 -1.88 -5.00
N CYS A 18 -6.56 -2.91 -5.01
CA CYS A 18 -6.60 -3.98 -5.99
C CYS A 18 -6.43 -5.33 -5.29
N GLY A 19 -6.82 -6.40 -5.97
CA GLY A 19 -6.62 -7.72 -5.42
C GLY A 19 -7.10 -8.86 -6.29
N ILE A 20 -6.66 -10.03 -5.89
CA ILE A 20 -6.99 -11.31 -6.45
C ILE A 20 -7.74 -12.08 -5.36
N GLU A 21 -9.02 -12.39 -5.60
CA GLU A 21 -9.93 -12.93 -4.58
C GLU A 21 -9.36 -14.20 -3.91
N ASN A 22 -9.23 -14.16 -2.58
CA ASN A 22 -8.64 -15.19 -1.71
C ASN A 22 -7.13 -15.43 -1.86
N GLU A 23 -6.42 -14.62 -2.67
CA GLU A 23 -4.99 -14.77 -2.93
C GLU A 23 -4.19 -13.59 -2.35
N ALA A 24 -4.55 -12.37 -2.74
CA ALA A 24 -3.86 -11.17 -2.27
C ALA A 24 -4.75 -9.93 -2.34
N ILE A 25 -4.54 -9.00 -1.41
CA ILE A 25 -5.15 -7.66 -1.41
C ILE A 25 -4.02 -6.65 -1.26
N CYS A 26 -3.99 -5.66 -2.13
CA CYS A 26 -3.06 -4.54 -2.09
C CYS A 26 -3.83 -3.22 -1.99
N ASN A 27 -3.44 -2.40 -1.04
CA ASN A 27 -3.94 -1.06 -0.82
C ASN A 27 -2.79 -0.06 -0.92
N ILE A 28 -2.96 0.99 -1.72
CA ILE A 28 -2.04 2.12 -1.78
C ILE A 28 -2.80 3.35 -1.28
N TYR A 29 -2.36 3.89 -0.14
CA TYR A 29 -2.89 5.12 0.44
C TYR A 29 -2.04 6.29 -0.05
N VAL A 30 -2.57 7.08 -0.98
CA VAL A 30 -1.92 8.29 -1.49
C VAL A 30 -2.27 9.46 -0.57
N CYS A 31 -1.32 9.87 0.27
CA CYS A 31 -1.55 10.85 1.32
C CYS A 31 -1.15 12.25 0.85
N VAL A 32 -2.12 13.15 0.71
CA VAL A 32 -1.90 14.52 0.18
C VAL A 32 -1.60 15.55 1.26
N LYS A 33 -1.73 15.15 2.54
CA LYS A 33 -1.42 16.00 3.70
C LYS A 33 -0.10 15.59 4.34
N GLU A 34 0.73 16.59 4.65
CA GLU A 34 2.00 16.41 5.33
C GLU A 34 1.85 15.65 6.66
N GLY A 35 2.73 14.67 6.90
CA GLY A 35 2.78 13.89 8.14
C GLY A 35 1.69 12.82 8.30
N VAL A 36 0.76 12.68 7.33
CA VAL A 36 -0.29 11.67 7.41
C VAL A 36 0.22 10.28 7.05
N ALA A 37 1.08 10.15 6.04
CA ALA A 37 1.58 8.85 5.60
C ALA A 37 2.34 8.13 6.72
N GLU A 38 3.22 8.82 7.43
CA GLU A 38 4.01 8.27 8.54
C GLU A 38 3.12 7.85 9.71
N LYS A 39 2.11 8.67 10.01
CA LYS A 39 1.13 8.37 11.04
C LYS A 39 0.30 7.15 10.65
N LEU A 40 -0.16 7.07 9.41
CA LEU A 40 -0.97 5.98 8.90
C LEU A 40 -0.19 4.66 8.86
N ALA A 41 1.03 4.65 8.34
CA ALA A 41 1.91 3.48 8.33
C ALA A 41 2.08 2.92 9.75
N LYS A 42 2.38 3.79 10.72
CA LYS A 42 2.47 3.40 12.12
C LYS A 42 1.16 2.83 12.67
N GLU A 43 0.03 3.50 12.42
CA GLU A 43 -1.28 3.04 12.92
C GLU A 43 -1.70 1.69 12.32
N LEU A 44 -1.41 1.45 11.02
CA LEU A 44 -1.70 0.20 10.35
C LEU A 44 -0.83 -0.94 10.91
N SER A 45 0.47 -0.70 11.10
CA SER A 45 1.37 -1.67 11.74
C SER A 45 0.94 -1.97 13.17
N GLU A 46 0.65 -0.95 13.99
CA GLU A 46 0.20 -1.13 15.39
C GLU A 46 -1.14 -1.87 15.52
N LYS A 47 -2.10 -1.59 14.62
CA LYS A 47 -3.39 -2.32 14.60
C LYS A 47 -3.17 -3.81 14.40
N ARG A 48 -2.22 -4.19 13.55
CA ARG A 48 -1.89 -5.60 13.29
C ARG A 48 -1.04 -6.23 14.41
N MET A 49 -0.14 -5.47 15.04
CA MET A 49 0.67 -5.94 16.18
C MET A 49 -0.17 -6.32 17.42
N ASN A 50 -1.34 -5.70 17.62
CA ASN A 50 -2.22 -6.00 18.76
C ASN A 50 -2.77 -7.44 18.79
N ILE A 51 -2.54 -8.25 17.74
CA ILE A 51 -2.94 -9.66 17.67
C ILE A 51 -1.91 -10.58 18.37
N GLY A 52 -0.85 -10.04 19.00
CA GLY A 52 0.16 -10.84 19.71
C GLY A 52 1.20 -11.46 18.77
N MET A 53 1.41 -10.83 17.63
CA MET A 53 2.24 -11.27 16.51
C MET A 53 3.55 -10.48 16.47
N GLU A 54 4.68 -11.13 16.17
CA GLU A 54 5.99 -10.48 16.03
C GLU A 54 6.15 -9.89 14.62
N TRP A 55 6.41 -8.58 14.52
CA TRP A 55 6.63 -7.87 13.25
C TRP A 55 8.10 -7.49 13.11
N GLU A 56 8.64 -7.64 11.91
CA GLU A 56 10.00 -7.22 11.57
C GLU A 56 9.99 -5.83 10.92
N LEU A 57 10.75 -4.89 11.51
CA LEU A 57 10.99 -3.57 10.96
C LEU A 57 12.21 -3.62 10.04
N TYR A 58 12.09 -3.10 8.83
CA TYR A 58 13.20 -2.98 7.89
C TYR A 58 13.21 -1.60 7.22
N ASP A 59 14.41 -1.15 6.89
CA ASP A 59 14.63 0.01 6.02
C ASP A 59 14.80 -0.49 4.58
N PHE A 60 14.24 0.21 3.60
CA PHE A 60 14.42 -0.10 2.18
C PHE A 60 14.76 1.15 1.36
N GLU A 61 15.30 0.95 0.16
CA GLU A 61 15.60 2.00 -0.82
C GLU A 61 14.97 1.60 -2.15
N GLU A 62 14.06 2.42 -2.65
CA GLU A 62 13.40 2.26 -3.95
C GLU A 62 14.40 2.47 -5.10
N GLU A 63 14.09 1.99 -6.31
CA GLU A 63 14.97 2.13 -7.48
C GLU A 63 15.26 3.59 -7.87
N ASN A 64 14.35 4.51 -7.52
CA ASN A 64 14.50 5.95 -7.72
C ASN A 64 15.42 6.62 -6.67
N GLY A 65 15.91 5.86 -5.67
CA GLY A 65 16.76 6.33 -4.56
C GLY A 65 16.01 6.85 -3.33
N ASN A 66 14.68 6.80 -3.32
CA ASN A 66 13.87 7.16 -2.16
C ASN A 66 14.02 6.10 -1.07
N LYS A 67 14.02 6.54 0.19
CA LYS A 67 14.13 5.64 1.34
C LYS A 67 12.79 5.51 2.01
N GLY A 68 12.44 4.27 2.34
CA GLY A 68 11.22 3.91 3.02
C GLY A 68 11.47 3.09 4.28
N ILE A 69 10.40 2.90 5.04
CA ILE A 69 10.37 2.05 6.23
C ILE A 69 9.24 1.05 6.03
N GLY A 70 9.56 -0.23 6.19
CA GLY A 70 8.62 -1.33 6.05
C GLY A 70 8.44 -2.11 7.35
N TYR A 71 7.25 -2.67 7.50
CA TYR A 71 6.90 -3.62 8.54
C TYR A 71 6.38 -4.88 7.86
N MET A 72 7.00 -6.02 8.12
CA MET A 72 6.59 -7.31 7.58
C MET A 72 6.21 -8.27 8.70
N PHE A 73 5.24 -9.12 8.40
CA PHE A 73 4.78 -10.16 9.29
C PHE A 73 4.54 -11.45 8.52
N THR A 74 4.98 -12.54 9.11
CA THR A 74 4.72 -13.90 8.65
C THR A 74 4.17 -14.71 9.83
N ALA A 75 2.97 -15.27 9.65
CA ALA A 75 2.41 -16.28 10.54
C ALA A 75 2.46 -17.64 9.87
N GLU A 76 3.16 -18.59 10.51
CA GLU A 76 3.17 -20.01 10.13
C GLU A 76 2.57 -20.82 11.29
N GLU A 77 1.29 -21.17 11.19
CA GLU A 77 0.69 -22.23 12.02
C GLU A 77 0.36 -23.45 11.14
N GLU A 78 0.22 -24.64 11.72
CA GLU A 78 0.25 -25.98 11.07
C GLU A 78 -0.53 -26.13 9.74
N GLU A 79 -1.47 -25.23 9.43
CA GLU A 79 -2.24 -25.19 8.17
C GLU A 79 -2.53 -23.75 7.63
N VAL A 80 -1.92 -22.70 8.19
CA VAL A 80 -2.15 -21.30 7.80
C VAL A 80 -0.81 -20.58 7.62
N ASN A 81 -0.52 -20.20 6.38
CA ASN A 81 0.52 -19.24 6.05
C ASN A 81 -0.17 -17.91 5.80
N PHE A 82 0.14 -16.88 6.57
CA PHE A 82 -0.36 -15.53 6.32
C PHE A 82 0.83 -14.59 6.32
N GLU A 83 0.95 -13.78 5.28
CA GLU A 83 1.95 -12.73 5.19
C GLU A 83 1.28 -11.39 4.96
N ALA A 84 1.81 -10.36 5.62
CA ALA A 84 1.38 -8.99 5.40
C ALA A 84 2.53 -8.02 5.51
N MET A 85 2.41 -6.93 4.78
CA MET A 85 3.41 -5.88 4.69
C MET A 85 2.76 -4.51 4.74
N VAL A 86 3.42 -3.57 5.41
CA VAL A 86 3.09 -2.14 5.38
C VAL A 86 4.36 -1.35 5.15
N GLU A 87 4.39 -0.55 4.10
CA GLU A 87 5.55 0.27 3.72
C GLU A 87 5.18 1.73 3.57
N LEU A 88 6.04 2.59 4.08
CA LEU A 88 6.03 4.02 3.76
C LEU A 88 6.89 4.22 2.51
N CYS A 89 6.26 4.60 1.40
CA CYS A 89 6.89 4.75 0.09
C CYS A 89 6.67 6.14 -0.50
N HIS A 90 7.41 6.48 -1.55
CA HIS A 90 7.29 7.76 -2.25
C HIS A 90 7.06 7.50 -3.74
N ILE A 91 5.82 7.71 -4.19
CA ILE A 91 5.44 7.47 -5.58
C ILE A 91 5.16 8.81 -6.24
N ASN A 92 5.96 9.16 -7.25
CA ASN A 92 6.01 10.51 -7.85
C ASN A 92 6.24 11.58 -6.75
N ASP A 93 5.39 12.60 -6.70
CA ASP A 93 5.42 13.66 -5.69
C ASP A 93 4.59 13.33 -4.43
N PHE A 94 4.05 12.11 -4.32
CA PHE A 94 3.16 11.71 -3.23
C PHE A 94 3.88 10.87 -2.16
N ASN A 95 3.55 11.17 -0.90
CA ASN A 95 3.83 10.26 0.21
C ASN A 95 2.76 9.18 0.24
N CYS A 96 3.17 7.92 0.13
CA CYS A 96 2.28 6.79 0.03
C CYS A 96 2.48 5.82 1.19
N VAL A 97 1.41 5.13 1.55
CA VAL A 97 1.51 3.92 2.38
C VAL A 97 1.05 2.75 1.54
N TYR A 98 1.95 1.81 1.29
CA TYR A 98 1.66 0.56 0.63
C TYR A 98 1.31 -0.49 1.69
N GLU A 99 0.21 -1.21 1.49
CA GLU A 99 -0.26 -2.23 2.42
C GLU A 99 -0.70 -3.45 1.62
N MET A 100 -0.12 -4.60 1.93
CA MET A 100 -0.41 -5.85 1.24
C MET A 100 -0.68 -6.98 2.22
N GLU A 101 -1.65 -7.82 1.87
CA GLU A 101 -2.00 -9.04 2.62
C GLU A 101 -2.06 -10.21 1.65
N ALA A 102 -1.38 -11.30 1.99
CA ALA A 102 -1.36 -12.57 1.28
C ALA A 102 -1.83 -13.69 2.24
N PRO A 103 -3.14 -14.04 2.23
CA PRO A 103 -3.72 -14.96 3.22
C PRO A 103 -3.23 -16.40 3.15
N ASN A 104 -2.39 -16.74 2.17
CA ASN A 104 -1.76 -18.05 2.03
C ASN A 104 -0.22 -17.97 2.03
N GLY A 105 0.35 -16.83 2.44
CA GLY A 105 1.79 -16.52 2.32
C GLY A 105 2.19 -16.17 0.88
N ASP A 106 3.48 -16.28 0.58
CA ASP A 106 4.08 -15.99 -0.73
C ASP A 106 3.94 -14.52 -1.16
N LEU A 107 4.13 -13.60 -0.21
CA LEU A 107 3.95 -12.15 -0.43
C LEU A 107 4.79 -11.65 -1.62
N ASP A 108 6.05 -12.07 -1.73
CA ASP A 108 6.95 -11.73 -2.84
C ASP A 108 6.36 -12.13 -4.22
N ILE A 109 5.75 -13.31 -4.32
CA ILE A 109 5.14 -13.79 -5.57
C ILE A 109 3.90 -12.96 -5.89
N TYR A 110 3.10 -12.62 -4.88
CA TYR A 110 1.90 -11.84 -5.11
C TYR A 110 2.22 -10.37 -5.39
N GLU A 111 3.28 -9.81 -4.85
CA GLU A 111 3.73 -8.45 -5.16
C GLU A 111 4.03 -8.33 -6.66
N GLU A 112 4.87 -9.21 -7.21
CA GLU A 112 5.16 -9.28 -8.64
C GLU A 112 3.87 -9.47 -9.46
N LYS A 113 2.99 -10.37 -9.03
CA LYS A 113 1.73 -10.64 -9.72
C LYS A 113 0.75 -9.46 -9.68
N ILE A 114 0.72 -8.69 -8.60
CA ILE A 114 -0.10 -7.49 -8.51
C ILE A 114 0.44 -6.42 -9.46
N GLU A 115 1.75 -6.25 -9.53
CA GLU A 115 2.39 -5.32 -10.46
C GLU A 115 2.11 -5.69 -11.92
N GLU A 116 2.26 -6.97 -12.29
CA GLU A 116 1.96 -7.45 -13.64
C GLU A 116 0.49 -7.26 -14.04
N GLU A 117 -0.44 -7.48 -13.11
CA GLU A 117 -1.89 -7.51 -13.40
C GLU A 117 -2.56 -6.15 -13.25
N PHE A 118 -1.99 -5.25 -12.45
CA PHE A 118 -2.59 -3.96 -12.10
C PHE A 118 -1.65 -2.75 -12.33
N GLY A 119 -0.44 -2.94 -12.86
CA GLY A 119 0.50 -1.85 -13.17
C GLY A 119 -0.13 -0.73 -13.99
N GLU A 120 -0.78 -1.06 -15.12
CA GLU A 120 -1.48 -0.06 -15.96
C GLU A 120 -2.59 0.68 -15.19
N PHE A 121 -3.26 -0.01 -14.25
CA PHE A 121 -4.29 0.61 -13.42
C PHE A 121 -3.68 1.56 -12.38
N PHE A 122 -2.53 1.22 -11.79
CA PHE A 122 -1.83 2.14 -10.90
C PHE A 122 -1.39 3.39 -11.64
N ASP A 123 -0.77 3.24 -12.81
CA ASP A 123 -0.34 4.36 -13.65
C ASP A 123 -1.50 5.32 -13.95
N GLU A 124 -2.65 4.78 -14.40
CA GLU A 124 -3.85 5.59 -14.67
C GLU A 124 -4.33 6.35 -13.43
N LYS A 125 -4.33 5.71 -12.26
CA LYS A 125 -4.83 6.34 -11.03
C LYS A 125 -3.87 7.35 -10.43
N PHE A 126 -2.57 7.16 -10.56
CA PHE A 126 -1.62 8.18 -10.16
C PHE A 126 -1.70 9.43 -11.05
N GLU A 127 -1.86 9.26 -12.36
CA GLU A 127 -2.11 10.38 -13.28
C GLU A 127 -3.44 11.10 -12.94
N GLU A 128 -4.51 10.35 -12.69
CA GLU A 128 -5.81 10.92 -12.29
C GLU A 128 -5.69 11.73 -10.98
N ILE A 129 -4.98 11.22 -9.98
CA ILE A 129 -4.78 11.92 -8.70
C ILE A 129 -3.96 13.20 -8.89
N GLU A 130 -2.90 13.16 -9.70
CA GLU A 130 -2.07 14.33 -9.98
C GLU A 130 -2.89 15.45 -10.64
N GLU A 131 -3.72 15.11 -11.63
CA GLU A 131 -4.62 16.07 -12.27
C GLU A 131 -5.66 16.64 -11.30
N LEU A 132 -6.22 15.82 -10.42
CA LEU A 132 -7.21 16.25 -9.42
C LEU A 132 -6.60 17.23 -8.42
N GLU A 133 -5.43 16.92 -7.87
CA GLU A 133 -4.73 17.78 -6.90
C GLU A 133 -4.27 19.09 -7.55
N GLU A 134 -3.82 19.06 -8.80
CA GLU A 134 -3.53 20.28 -9.56
C GLU A 134 -4.77 21.19 -9.72
N GLN A 135 -5.94 20.61 -9.99
CA GLN A 135 -7.18 21.36 -10.13
C GLN A 135 -7.60 22.00 -8.80
N ILE A 136 -7.54 21.24 -7.70
CA ILE A 136 -7.83 21.73 -6.34
C ILE A 136 -6.91 22.90 -5.97
N ALA A 137 -5.62 22.80 -6.30
CA ALA A 137 -4.64 23.85 -6.06
C ALA A 137 -4.90 25.13 -6.88
N LYS A 138 -5.47 25.00 -8.09
CA LYS A 138 -5.87 26.14 -8.94
C LYS A 138 -7.13 26.83 -8.42
N GLU A 139 -8.10 26.08 -7.90
CA GLU A 139 -9.36 26.63 -7.35
C GLU A 139 -9.17 27.31 -5.97
N SER A 140 -8.08 26.97 -5.27
CA SER A 140 -7.75 27.52 -3.94
C SER A 140 -6.97 28.85 -3.98
N LYS A 141 -6.72 29.42 -5.18
CA LYS A 141 -6.00 30.69 -5.40
C LYS A 141 -6.91 31.78 -5.94
#